data_AF-A0AAW0A7T9-F1
#
_entry.id   AF-A0AAW0A7T9-F1
#
_cell.length_a   1.000
_cell.length_b   1.000
_cell.length_c   1.000
_cell.angle_alpha   90.00
_cell.angle_beta   90.00
_cell.angle_gamma   90.00
#
_symmetry.space_group_name_H-M   'P 1'
#
loop_
_entity.id
_entity.type
_entity.pdbx_description
1 polymer ?
#
loop_
_entity_poly.entity_id
_entity_poly.type
_entity_poly.pdbx_seq_one_letter_code
_entity_poly.pdbx_strand_id
1 'polypeptide(L)'
;THLLKLADMWEIAAAKKYAIHALDMVYLSPSRRLELAGKFAIPDWVRPAVRRILDGKLSQLKDDDICAMGWKVYSMLVNAMEMLGEETRRTALVPPGMIKDPSIQCTDHTSCQSIWPKLRFDKIGRDLLHPKTPMKLGGIV
;
A
#
# COMPACT_ATOMS: atom_id res chain seq x y z
N THR A 1 -24.12 7.33 -8.25
CA THR A 1 -23.18 7.76 -9.33
C THR A 1 -23.83 8.64 -10.38
N HIS A 2 -25.12 8.47 -10.73
CA HIS A 2 -25.80 9.32 -11.73
C HIS A 2 -25.73 10.83 -11.42
N LEU A 3 -25.91 11.22 -10.15
CA LEU A 3 -25.77 12.62 -9.73
C LEU A 3 -24.36 13.16 -9.98
N LEU A 4 -23.32 12.39 -9.67
CA LEU A 4 -21.93 12.77 -9.92
C LEU A 4 -21.68 12.96 -11.42
N LYS A 5 -22.21 12.05 -12.26
CA LYS A 5 -22.12 12.14 -13.72
C LYS A 5 -22.78 13.41 -14.25
N LEU A 6 -24.00 13.72 -13.79
CA LEU A 6 -24.72 14.92 -14.21
C LEU A 6 -24.01 16.18 -13.73
N ALA A 7 -23.60 16.23 -12.47
CA ALA A 7 -22.89 17.38 -11.91
C ALA A 7 -21.57 17.65 -12.63
N ASP A 8 -20.84 16.61 -13.03
CA ASP A 8 -19.62 16.73 -13.82
C ASP A 8 -19.88 17.20 -15.25
N MET A 9 -20.87 16.60 -15.93
CA MET A 9 -21.26 16.94 -17.30
C MET A 9 -21.75 18.40 -17.45
N TRP A 10 -22.40 18.95 -16.42
CA TRP A 10 -22.92 20.32 -16.41
C TRP A 10 -22.07 21.28 -15.56
N GLU A 11 -20.87 20.84 -15.12
CA GLU A 11 -19.91 21.63 -14.32
C GLU A 11 -20.49 22.27 -13.04
N ILE A 12 -21.47 21.62 -12.43
CA ILE A 12 -22.14 22.09 -11.22
C ILE A 12 -21.31 21.69 -9.99
N ALA A 13 -20.33 22.53 -9.64
CA ALA A 13 -19.36 22.27 -8.58
C ALA A 13 -20.00 21.88 -7.22
N ALA A 14 -21.09 22.56 -6.82
CA ALA A 14 -21.79 22.27 -5.57
C ALA A 14 -22.42 20.87 -5.56
N ALA A 15 -23.06 20.48 -6.67
CA ALA A 15 -23.65 19.16 -6.83
C ALA A 15 -22.56 18.06 -6.90
N LYS A 16 -21.42 18.35 -7.54
CA LYS A 16 -20.27 17.43 -7.58
C LYS A 16 -19.72 17.19 -6.18
N LYS A 17 -19.51 18.27 -5.40
CA LYS A 17 -19.05 18.19 -4.00
C LYS A 17 -20.04 17.40 -3.14
N TYR A 18 -21.33 17.67 -3.27
CA TYR A 18 -22.37 16.92 -2.55
C TYR A 18 -22.38 15.43 -2.93
N ALA A 19 -22.28 15.11 -4.23
CA ALA A 19 -22.27 13.73 -4.69
C ALA A 19 -21.04 12.96 -4.22
N ILE A 20 -19.85 13.59 -4.19
CA ILE A 20 -18.62 13.02 -3.61
C ILE A 20 -18.83 12.74 -2.12
N HIS A 21 -19.33 13.72 -1.36
CA HIS A 21 -19.59 13.55 0.06
C HIS A 21 -20.58 12.41 0.33
N ALA A 22 -21.69 12.35 -0.41
CA ALA A 22 -22.65 11.25 -0.30
C ALA A 22 -22.03 9.88 -0.62
N LEU A 23 -21.10 9.83 -1.57
CA LEU A 23 -20.37 8.61 -1.91
C LEU A 23 -19.31 8.22 -0.87
N ASP A 24 -18.75 9.18 -0.14
CA ASP A 24 -17.84 8.91 0.98
C ASP A 24 -18.54 8.26 2.18
N MET A 25 -19.86 8.49 2.31
CA MET A 25 -20.69 7.92 3.37
C MET A 25 -21.13 6.48 3.09
N VAL A 26 -20.94 5.97 1.87
CA VAL A 26 -21.25 4.58 1.51
C VAL A 26 -19.98 3.77 1.30
N TYR A 27 -20.09 2.46 1.50
CA TYR A 27 -18.97 1.57 1.19
C TYR A 27 -18.79 1.45 -0.33
N LEU A 28 -17.65 1.92 -0.82
CA LEU A 28 -17.16 1.65 -2.17
C LEU A 28 -15.95 0.72 -2.09
N SER A 29 -15.92 -0.30 -2.96
CA SER A 29 -14.72 -1.11 -3.12
C SER A 29 -13.54 -0.22 -3.54
N PRO A 30 -12.30 -0.55 -3.15
CA PRO A 30 -11.12 0.24 -3.56
C PRO A 30 -11.02 0.43 -5.08
N SER A 31 -11.29 -0.62 -5.85
CA SER A 31 -11.28 -0.63 -7.32
C SER A 31 -12.31 0.35 -7.89
N ARG A 32 -13.55 0.31 -7.38
CA ARG A 32 -14.62 1.22 -7.80
C ARG A 32 -14.34 2.66 -7.42
N ARG A 33 -13.74 2.88 -6.25
CA ARG A 33 -13.33 4.22 -5.82
C ARG A 33 -12.24 4.78 -6.71
N LEU A 34 -11.27 3.96 -7.10
CA LEU A 34 -10.19 4.33 -8.01
C LEU A 34 -10.70 4.64 -9.43
N GLU A 35 -11.62 3.84 -9.95
CA GLU A 35 -12.30 4.11 -11.22
C GLU A 35 -12.98 5.49 -11.21
N LEU A 36 -13.83 5.74 -10.21
CA LEU A 36 -14.56 7.01 -10.09
C LEU A 36 -13.60 8.19 -9.91
N ALA A 37 -12.50 7.99 -9.18
CA ALA A 37 -11.47 8.99 -9.00
C ALA A 37 -10.80 9.38 -10.32
N GLY A 38 -10.45 8.41 -11.16
CA GLY A 38 -9.89 8.67 -12.49
C GLY A 38 -10.91 9.30 -13.43
N LYS A 39 -12.15 8.82 -13.42
CA LYS A 39 -13.21 9.28 -14.33
C LYS A 39 -13.68 10.70 -14.07
N PHE A 40 -13.78 11.10 -12.81
CA PHE A 40 -14.33 12.40 -12.39
C PHE A 40 -13.27 13.34 -11.81
N ALA A 41 -11.98 13.00 -11.96
CA ALA A 41 -10.84 13.76 -11.43
C ALA A 41 -10.99 14.08 -9.91
N ILE A 42 -11.11 13.04 -9.09
CA ILE A 42 -11.23 13.14 -7.62
C ILE A 42 -9.90 12.68 -7.00
N PRO A 43 -8.88 13.55 -6.88
CA PRO A 43 -7.53 13.16 -6.48
C PRO A 43 -7.47 12.58 -5.05
N ASP A 44 -8.30 13.08 -4.14
CA ASP A 44 -8.34 12.66 -2.74
C ASP A 44 -8.68 11.18 -2.56
N TRP A 45 -9.33 10.57 -3.56
CA TRP A 45 -9.71 9.17 -3.54
C TRP A 45 -8.62 8.23 -4.06
N VAL A 46 -7.66 8.73 -4.84
CA VAL A 46 -6.65 7.90 -5.50
C VAL A 46 -5.75 7.23 -4.48
N ARG A 47 -5.10 8.02 -3.62
CA ARG A 47 -4.11 7.50 -2.65
C ARG A 47 -4.72 6.48 -1.67
N PRO A 48 -5.87 6.73 -1.03
CA PRO A 48 -6.48 5.74 -0.13
C PRO A 48 -6.91 4.46 -0.85
N ALA A 49 -7.42 4.56 -2.07
CA ALA A 49 -7.84 3.40 -2.85
C ALA A 49 -6.63 2.53 -3.25
N VAL A 50 -5.59 3.14 -3.82
CA VAL A 50 -4.35 2.45 -4.19
C VAL A 50 -3.73 1.77 -2.97
N ARG A 51 -3.61 2.47 -1.84
CA ARG A 51 -3.04 1.89 -0.61
C ARG A 51 -3.81 0.65 -0.16
N ARG A 52 -5.15 0.70 -0.16
CA ARG A 52 -5.99 -0.46 0.20
C ARG A 52 -5.81 -1.65 -0.75
N ILE A 53 -5.60 -1.40 -2.04
CA ILE A 53 -5.34 -2.47 -3.02
C ILE A 53 -3.96 -3.08 -2.77
N LEU A 54 -2.92 -2.26 -2.61
CA LEU A 54 -1.55 -2.72 -2.36
C LEU A 54 -1.41 -3.46 -1.01
N ASP A 55 -2.25 -3.12 -0.04
CA ASP A 55 -2.33 -3.79 1.26
C ASP A 55 -2.99 -5.18 1.19
N GLY A 56 -3.69 -5.50 0.10
CA GLY A 56 -4.38 -6.77 -0.12
C GLY A 56 -3.54 -7.80 -0.88
N LYS A 57 -4.15 -8.93 -1.20
CA LYS A 57 -3.54 -9.95 -2.08
C LYS A 57 -4.05 -9.76 -3.51
N LEU A 58 -3.16 -9.97 -4.49
CA LEU A 58 -3.56 -9.89 -5.91
C LEU A 58 -4.70 -10.86 -6.24
N SER A 59 -4.71 -12.04 -5.60
CA SER A 59 -5.79 -13.04 -5.74
C SER A 59 -7.16 -12.60 -5.23
N GLN A 60 -7.27 -11.44 -4.57
CA GLN A 60 -8.54 -10.88 -4.12
C GLN A 60 -9.16 -9.94 -5.16
N LEU A 61 -8.42 -9.53 -6.20
CA LEU A 61 -8.95 -8.74 -7.30
C LEU A 61 -9.72 -9.64 -8.25
N LYS A 62 -10.99 -9.30 -8.49
CA LYS A 62 -11.87 -10.02 -9.43
C LYS A 62 -11.81 -9.38 -10.81
N ASP A 63 -12.30 -10.09 -11.82
CA ASP A 63 -12.41 -9.55 -13.19
C ASP A 63 -13.23 -8.25 -13.22
N ASP A 64 -14.31 -8.15 -12.45
CA ASP A 64 -15.10 -6.93 -12.30
C ASP A 64 -14.27 -5.75 -11.77
N ASP A 65 -13.35 -6.01 -10.85
CA ASP A 65 -12.43 -4.99 -10.35
C ASP A 65 -11.49 -4.53 -11.47
N ILE A 66 -10.91 -5.47 -12.21
CA ILE A 66 -9.98 -5.20 -13.32
C ILE A 66 -10.68 -4.40 -14.42
N CYS A 67 -11.90 -4.78 -14.79
CA CYS A 67 -12.74 -4.07 -15.75
C CYS A 67 -13.04 -2.63 -15.29
N ALA A 68 -13.33 -2.43 -14.00
CA ALA A 68 -13.64 -1.13 -13.43
C ALA A 68 -12.44 -0.15 -13.49
N MET A 69 -11.27 -0.56 -13.01
CA MET A 69 -10.07 0.33 -13.00
C MET A 69 -9.38 0.41 -14.37
N GLY A 70 -9.61 -0.59 -15.23
CA GLY A 70 -8.99 -0.70 -16.54
C GLY A 70 -7.59 -1.33 -16.49
N TRP A 71 -7.21 -1.96 -17.61
CA TRP A 71 -5.99 -2.76 -17.72
C TRP A 71 -4.70 -2.00 -17.40
N LYS A 72 -4.61 -0.73 -17.81
CA LYS A 72 -3.43 0.11 -17.56
C LYS A 72 -3.18 0.32 -16.06
N VAL A 73 -4.23 0.64 -15.31
CA VAL A 73 -4.15 0.86 -13.86
C VAL A 73 -3.86 -0.45 -13.15
N TYR A 74 -4.50 -1.54 -13.58
CA TYR A 74 -4.22 -2.89 -13.07
C TYR A 74 -2.75 -3.27 -13.23
N SER A 75 -2.18 -3.14 -14.43
CA SER A 75 -0.77 -3.47 -14.68
C SER A 75 0.18 -2.65 -13.80
N MET A 76 -0.09 -1.36 -13.60
CA MET A 76 0.71 -0.53 -12.68
C MET A 76 0.63 -1.02 -11.24
N LEU A 77 -0.57 -1.42 -10.77
CA LEU A 77 -0.76 -1.95 -9.43
C LEU A 77 -0.04 -3.30 -9.24
N VAL A 78 -0.12 -4.20 -10.22
CA VAL A 78 0.59 -5.49 -10.19
C VAL A 78 2.09 -5.28 -10.07
N ASN A 79 2.67 -4.43 -10.92
CA ASN A 79 4.10 -4.13 -10.87
C ASN A 79 4.49 -3.50 -9.52
N ALA A 80 3.66 -2.61 -8.98
CA ALA A 80 3.92 -2.01 -7.67
C ALA A 80 3.86 -3.05 -6.54
N MET A 81 2.92 -4.00 -6.58
CA MET A 81 2.84 -5.10 -5.61
C MET A 81 4.06 -6.03 -5.71
N GLU A 82 4.53 -6.31 -6.92
CA GLU A 82 5.73 -7.10 -7.16
C GLU A 82 6.97 -6.40 -6.57
N MET A 83 7.19 -5.12 -6.90
CA MET A 83 8.30 -4.32 -6.36
C MET A 83 8.27 -4.26 -4.82
N LEU A 84 7.09 -4.10 -4.22
CA LEU A 84 6.94 -4.14 -2.76
C LEU A 84 7.30 -5.51 -2.18
N GLY A 85 6.91 -6.59 -2.86
CA GLY A 85 7.26 -7.95 -2.48
C GLY A 85 8.76 -8.21 -2.56
N GLU A 86 9.43 -7.73 -3.60
CA GLU A 86 10.88 -7.80 -3.74
C GLU A 86 11.60 -7.01 -2.66
N GLU A 87 11.18 -5.78 -2.40
CA GLU A 87 11.79 -4.93 -1.38
C GLU A 87 11.56 -5.51 0.03
N THR A 88 10.40 -6.10 0.28
CA THR A 88 10.12 -6.81 1.55
C THR A 88 11.07 -8.00 1.72
N ARG A 89 11.29 -8.78 0.65
CA ARG A 89 12.22 -9.91 0.66
C ARG A 89 13.66 -9.45 0.86
N ARG A 90 14.10 -8.42 0.14
CA ARG A 90 15.43 -7.82 0.30
C ARG A 90 15.62 -7.31 1.72
N THR A 91 14.65 -6.54 2.23
CA THR A 91 14.69 -6.03 3.60
C THR A 91 14.74 -7.17 4.59
N ALA A 92 13.99 -8.25 4.42
CA ALA A 92 14.00 -9.37 5.36
C ALA A 92 15.37 -10.10 5.38
N LEU A 93 15.95 -10.34 4.21
CA LEU A 93 17.15 -11.17 4.05
C LEU A 93 18.46 -10.39 4.22
N VAL A 94 18.47 -9.10 3.91
CA VAL A 94 19.65 -8.24 3.97
C VAL A 94 19.51 -7.30 5.17
N PRO A 95 20.16 -7.58 6.31
CA PRO A 95 20.17 -6.68 7.44
C PRO A 95 20.86 -5.36 7.09
N PRO A 96 20.31 -4.21 7.54
CA PRO A 96 21.08 -2.98 7.50
C PRO A 96 22.33 -3.19 8.35
N GLY A 97 23.43 -2.55 7.92
CA GLY A 97 24.65 -2.53 8.71
C GLY A 97 24.38 -1.98 10.10
N MET A 98 25.01 -2.57 11.11
CA MET A 98 24.96 -2.02 12.46
C MET A 98 25.71 -0.68 12.47
N ILE A 99 25.22 0.29 13.24
CA ILE A 99 25.91 1.57 13.44
C ILE A 99 27.31 1.27 13.98
N LYS A 100 28.35 1.86 13.37
CA LYS A 100 29.75 1.61 13.74
C LYS A 100 30.13 2.20 15.10
N ASP A 101 29.44 3.26 15.50
CA ASP A 101 29.67 3.94 16.76
C ASP A 101 28.81 3.29 17.86
N PRO A 102 29.41 2.65 18.87
CA PRO A 102 28.67 2.06 19.97
C PRO A 102 28.01 3.14 20.83
N SER A 103 26.85 2.82 21.40
CA SER A 103 26.28 3.65 22.47
C SER A 103 27.18 3.58 23.71
N ILE A 104 27.11 4.59 24.58
CA ILE A 104 27.86 4.64 25.86
C ILE A 104 27.54 3.43 26.76
N GLN A 105 26.39 2.78 26.54
CA GLN A 105 25.93 1.61 27.30
C GLN A 105 26.35 0.27 26.67
N CYS A 106 27.01 0.28 25.51
CA CYS A 106 27.43 -0.93 24.82
C CYS A 106 28.77 -1.42 25.37
N THR A 107 28.75 -2.55 26.08
CA THR A 107 29.95 -3.13 26.69
C THR A 107 30.77 -3.99 25.74
N ASP A 108 30.14 -4.58 24.72
CA ASP A 108 30.80 -5.46 23.73
C ASP A 108 30.18 -5.29 22.34
N HIS A 109 30.63 -4.25 21.64
CA HIS A 109 30.10 -3.90 20.32
C HIS A 109 30.45 -4.95 19.25
N THR A 110 31.61 -5.60 19.37
CA THR A 110 32.04 -6.64 18.43
C THR A 110 31.12 -7.86 18.51
N SER A 111 30.76 -8.30 19.72
CA SER A 111 29.78 -9.36 19.92
C SER A 111 28.41 -8.96 19.37
N CYS A 112 27.94 -7.74 19.65
CA CYS A 112 26.69 -7.21 19.09
C CYS A 112 26.66 -7.24 17.56
N GLN A 113 27.73 -6.81 16.89
CA GLN A 113 27.85 -6.85 15.43
C GLN A 113 27.79 -8.30 14.90
N SER A 114 28.43 -9.24 15.59
CA SER A 114 28.46 -10.64 15.18
C SER A 114 27.09 -11.32 15.25
N ILE A 115 26.26 -10.98 16.25
CA ILE A 115 24.93 -11.57 16.45
C ILE A 115 23.80 -10.81 15.72
N TRP A 116 24.05 -9.56 15.31
CA TRP A 116 23.04 -8.67 14.73
C TRP A 116 22.28 -9.28 13.55
N PRO A 117 22.93 -9.92 12.55
CA PRO A 117 22.21 -10.51 11.42
C PRO A 117 21.19 -11.57 11.86
N LYS A 118 21.58 -12.43 12.80
CA LYS A 118 20.71 -13.49 13.34
C LYS A 118 19.56 -12.91 14.14
N LEU A 119 19.86 -12.03 15.10
CA LEU A 119 18.85 -11.42 15.97
C LEU A 119 17.80 -10.66 15.14
N ARG A 120 18.26 -9.88 14.16
CA ARG A 120 17.38 -9.10 13.30
C ARG A 120 16.55 -9.98 12.37
N PHE A 121 17.13 -11.04 11.80
CA PHE A 121 16.34 -11.99 11.02
C PHE A 121 15.27 -12.67 11.87
N ASP A 122 15.63 -13.12 13.08
CA ASP A 122 14.69 -13.79 13.99
C ASP A 122 13.57 -12.86 14.49
N LYS A 123 13.83 -11.56 14.63
CA LYS A 123 12.85 -10.56 15.11
C LYS A 123 12.05 -9.86 14.02
N ILE A 124 12.65 -9.57 12.87
CA ILE A 124 12.05 -8.74 11.81
C ILE A 124 11.93 -9.55 10.51
N GLY A 125 12.98 -10.28 10.13
CA GLY A 125 13.01 -11.03 8.88
C GLY A 125 11.91 -12.10 8.79
N ARG A 126 11.70 -12.87 9.86
CA ARG A 126 10.63 -13.88 9.93
C ARG A 126 9.23 -13.27 9.81
N ASP A 127 9.00 -12.14 10.47
CA ASP A 127 7.71 -11.47 10.46
C ASP A 127 7.41 -10.87 9.09
N LEU A 128 8.41 -10.28 8.42
CA LEU A 128 8.29 -9.78 7.05
C LEU A 128 7.97 -10.89 6.05
N LEU A 129 8.51 -12.09 6.25
CA LEU A 129 8.32 -13.25 5.38
C LEU A 129 7.18 -14.17 5.81
N HIS A 130 6.38 -13.77 6.79
CA HIS A 130 5.34 -14.66 7.32
C HIS A 130 4.29 -15.00 6.25
N PRO A 131 3.98 -16.28 5.99
CA PRO A 131 3.19 -16.70 4.83
C PRO A 131 1.72 -16.28 4.89
N LYS A 132 1.19 -16.03 6.09
CA LYS A 132 -0.23 -15.68 6.31
C LYS A 132 -0.45 -14.23 6.69
N THR A 133 0.49 -13.65 7.42
CA THR A 133 0.39 -12.33 8.06
C THR A 133 1.73 -11.62 8.00
N PRO A 134 2.25 -11.32 6.80
CA PRO A 134 3.52 -10.63 6.67
C PRO A 134 3.45 -9.24 7.30
N MET A 135 4.49 -8.86 8.02
CA MET A 135 4.68 -7.49 8.50
C MET A 135 4.84 -6.56 7.29
N LYS A 136 4.28 -5.36 7.36
CA LYS A 136 4.43 -4.34 6.31
C LYS A 136 5.68 -3.52 6.56
N LEU A 137 6.42 -3.20 5.49
CA LEU A 137 7.65 -2.40 5.56
C LEU A 137 7.47 -1.06 6.32
N GLY A 138 6.33 -0.39 6.15
CA GLY A 138 6.05 0.87 6.85
C GLY A 138 5.88 0.76 8.37
N GLY A 139 5.86 -0.46 8.93
CA GLY A 139 5.81 -0.71 10.38
C GLY A 139 7.16 -1.03 11.02
N ILE A 140 8.26 -0.95 10.26
CA ILE A 140 9.63 -1.18 10.76
C ILE A 140 10.23 0.08 11.42
N VAL A 141 9.58 1.24 11.27
CA VAL A 141 10.01 2.56 11.78
C VAL A 141 9.52 2.79 13.19
#